data_AF-A0AAF0QV11-F1
#
_entry.id   AF-A0AAF0QV11-F1
#
_cell.length_a   1.000
_cell.length_b   1.000
_cell.length_c   1.000
_cell.angle_alpha   90.00
_cell.angle_beta   90.00
_cell.angle_gamma   90.00
#
_symmetry.space_group_name_H-M   'P 1'
#
loop_
_entity.id
_entity.type
_entity.pdbx_description
1 polymer ?
#
loop_
_entity_poly.entity_id
_entity_poly.type
_entity_poly.pdbx_seq_one_letter_code
_entity_poly.pdbx_strand_id
1 'polypeptide(L)'
;MTTSPPKYLQEDSLSEEYKKLLSNLPKEKGLVGSYIYNYQGCWTSPRLIQGVIACQQQFQAEDSAIILATTPKSRTTWLKSHLFALMNRVKYPIFEPNHPLLVKNPHVLVPSL
;
A
#
# COMPACT_ATOMS: atom_id res chain seq x y z
N MET A 1 13.25 -16.54 -23.83
CA MET A 1 13.27 -16.89 -22.41
C MET A 1 12.27 -15.99 -21.69
N THR A 2 11.12 -16.50 -21.27
CA THR A 2 10.10 -15.70 -20.56
C THR A 2 10.52 -15.57 -19.11
N THR A 3 10.97 -14.37 -18.72
CA THR A 3 11.32 -14.07 -17.32
C THR A 3 10.06 -14.11 -16.46
N SER A 4 10.10 -14.84 -15.34
CA SER A 4 9.00 -14.87 -14.38
C SER A 4 8.68 -13.44 -13.90
N PRO A 5 7.40 -13.05 -13.77
CA PRO A 5 7.07 -11.72 -13.28
C PRO A 5 7.64 -11.53 -11.86
N PRO A 6 8.01 -10.29 -11.48
CA PRO A 6 8.47 -9.95 -10.14
C PRO A 6 7.57 -10.55 -9.05
N LYS A 7 8.14 -10.93 -7.89
CA LYS A 7 7.38 -11.58 -6.79
C LYS A 7 6.07 -10.85 -6.50
N TYR A 8 6.06 -9.52 -6.42
CA TYR A 8 4.86 -8.73 -6.13
C TYR A 8 3.74 -8.79 -7.22
N LEU A 9 3.98 -9.46 -8.34
CA LEU A 9 3.03 -9.73 -9.41
C LEU A 9 2.68 -11.22 -9.53
N GLN A 10 3.28 -12.09 -8.72
CA GLN A 10 3.01 -13.53 -8.72
C GLN A 10 1.79 -13.86 -7.86
N GLU A 11 0.94 -14.73 -8.41
CA GLU A 11 -0.29 -15.25 -7.81
C GLU A 11 -0.06 -16.55 -7.00
N ASP A 12 1.15 -17.13 -7.04
CA ASP A 12 1.46 -18.45 -6.46
C ASP A 12 1.36 -18.50 -4.93
N SER A 13 1.41 -17.34 -4.26
CA SER A 13 1.33 -17.22 -2.79
C SER A 13 -0.10 -16.96 -2.27
N LEU A 14 -1.13 -17.15 -3.09
CA LEU A 14 -2.52 -16.84 -2.75
C LEU A 14 -3.27 -18.08 -2.24
N SER A 15 -4.16 -17.91 -1.25
CA SER A 15 -5.02 -19.00 -0.77
C SER A 15 -6.02 -19.45 -1.85
N GLU A 16 -6.48 -20.69 -1.78
CA GLU A 16 -7.45 -21.23 -2.76
C GLU A 16 -8.78 -20.45 -2.78
N GLU A 17 -9.24 -20.00 -1.61
CA GLU A 17 -10.41 -19.12 -1.50
C GLU A 17 -10.21 -17.81 -2.27
N TYR A 18 -9.01 -17.25 -2.19
CA TYR A 18 -8.69 -16.00 -2.87
C TYR A 18 -8.55 -16.19 -4.38
N LYS A 19 -7.98 -17.31 -4.84
CA LYS A 19 -7.96 -17.67 -6.27
C LYS A 19 -9.38 -17.80 -6.83
N LYS A 20 -10.29 -18.44 -6.07
CA LYS A 20 -11.71 -18.56 -6.43
C LYS A 20 -12.41 -17.20 -6.46
N LEU A 21 -12.07 -16.28 -5.57
CA LEU A 21 -12.58 -14.91 -5.64
C LEU A 21 -12.12 -14.21 -6.93
N LEU A 22 -10.81 -14.23 -7.21
CA LEU A 22 -10.23 -13.58 -8.39
C LEU A 22 -10.80 -14.15 -9.70
N SER A 23 -11.10 -15.45 -9.76
CA SER A 23 -11.68 -16.06 -10.97
C SER A 23 -13.05 -15.53 -11.33
N ASN A 24 -13.77 -14.93 -10.38
CA ASN A 24 -15.09 -14.33 -10.59
C ASN A 24 -15.03 -12.83 -10.95
N LEU A 25 -13.84 -12.22 -10.91
CA LEU A 25 -13.66 -10.81 -11.22
C LEU A 25 -13.31 -10.62 -12.70
N PRO A 26 -13.80 -9.53 -13.34
CA PRO A 26 -13.27 -9.11 -14.64
C PRO A 26 -11.75 -8.92 -14.55
N LYS A 27 -11.01 -9.44 -15.53
CA LYS A 27 -9.55 -9.34 -15.57
C LYS A 27 -9.06 -8.92 -16.95
N GLU A 28 -7.99 -8.14 -16.96
CA GLU A 28 -7.36 -7.62 -18.17
C GLU A 28 -5.85 -7.75 -18.08
N LYS A 29 -5.18 -7.76 -19.24
CA LYS A 29 -3.72 -7.81 -19.28
C LYS A 29 -3.15 -6.45 -18.89
N GLY A 30 -2.41 -6.40 -17.79
CA GLY A 30 -1.75 -5.19 -17.30
C GLY A 30 -0.48 -4.84 -18.08
N LEU A 31 0.03 -3.63 -17.83
CA LEU A 31 1.20 -3.05 -18.52
C LEU A 31 2.49 -3.87 -18.37
N VAL A 32 2.62 -4.64 -17.27
CA VAL A 32 3.83 -5.43 -16.95
C VAL A 32 3.62 -6.92 -17.26
N GLY A 33 2.64 -7.25 -18.13
CA GLY A 33 2.36 -8.61 -18.57
C GLY A 33 1.62 -9.50 -17.56
N SER A 34 1.39 -9.02 -16.33
CA SER A 34 0.53 -9.67 -15.33
C SER A 34 -0.93 -9.24 -15.49
N TYR A 35 -1.87 -10.06 -15.02
CA TYR A 35 -3.28 -9.69 -15.01
C TYR A 35 -3.58 -8.66 -13.92
N ILE A 36 -4.43 -7.70 -14.25
CA ILE A 36 -5.11 -6.81 -13.31
C ILE A 36 -6.59 -7.20 -13.27
N TYR A 37 -7.22 -7.02 -12.11
CA TYR A 37 -8.59 -7.42 -11.87
C TYR A 37 -9.39 -6.21 -11.44
N ASN A 38 -10.66 -6.13 -11.85
CA ASN A 38 -11.57 -5.12 -11.38
C ASN A 38 -12.19 -5.56 -10.05
N TYR A 39 -11.88 -4.85 -8.98
CA TYR A 39 -12.46 -5.04 -7.66
C TYR A 39 -13.10 -3.74 -7.18
N GLN A 40 -14.40 -3.76 -6.88
CA GLN A 40 -15.18 -2.59 -6.44
C GLN A 40 -15.02 -1.37 -7.38
N GLY A 41 -14.92 -1.59 -8.70
CA GLY A 41 -14.77 -0.54 -9.70
C GLY A 41 -13.32 -0.11 -9.98
N CYS A 42 -12.34 -0.64 -9.25
CA CYS A 42 -10.93 -0.29 -9.41
C CYS A 42 -10.14 -1.44 -10.06
N TRP A 43 -9.36 -1.12 -11.10
CA TRP A 43 -8.45 -2.06 -11.76
C TRP A 43 -7.11 -2.09 -11.05
N THR A 44 -6.73 -3.22 -10.46
CA THR A 44 -5.46 -3.33 -9.71
C THR A 44 -4.92 -4.76 -9.67
N SER A 45 -3.73 -4.94 -9.10
CA SER A 45 -3.07 -6.25 -9.04
C SER A 45 -3.73 -7.17 -7.99
N PRO A 46 -3.64 -8.50 -8.16
CA PRO A 46 -4.07 -9.48 -7.17
C PRO A 46 -3.55 -9.20 -5.76
N ARG A 47 -2.30 -8.77 -5.60
CA ARG A 47 -1.75 -8.50 -4.26
C ARG A 47 -2.38 -7.29 -3.60
N LEU A 48 -2.70 -6.25 -4.37
CA LEU A 48 -3.35 -5.06 -3.84
C LEU A 48 -4.80 -5.35 -3.44
N ILE A 49 -5.53 -6.15 -4.23
CA ILE A 49 -6.89 -6.59 -3.86
C ILE A 49 -6.86 -7.37 -2.55
N GLN A 50 -5.87 -8.25 -2.35
CA GLN A 50 -5.72 -9.01 -1.11
C GLN A 50 -5.53 -8.09 0.10
N GLY A 51 -4.65 -7.08 -0.03
CA GLY A 51 -4.45 -6.06 0.99
C GLY A 51 -5.72 -5.25 1.27
N VAL A 52 -6.46 -4.86 0.24
CA VAL A 52 -7.74 -4.13 0.38
C VAL A 52 -8.76 -4.97 1.16
N ILE A 53 -8.93 -6.25 0.84
CA ILE A 53 -9.86 -7.13 1.55
C ILE A 53 -9.46 -7.29 3.02
N ALA A 54 -8.17 -7.54 3.29
CA ALA A 54 -7.68 -7.65 4.65
C ALA A 54 -7.93 -6.35 5.44
N CYS A 55 -7.63 -5.20 4.84
CA CYS A 55 -7.91 -3.88 5.42
C CYS A 55 -9.40 -3.69 5.70
N GLN A 56 -10.29 -4.01 4.75
CA GLN A 56 -11.74 -3.88 4.93
C GLN A 56 -12.29 -4.79 6.06
N GLN A 57 -11.68 -5.95 6.29
CA GLN A 57 -12.13 -6.91 7.30
C GLN A 57 -11.55 -6.64 8.70
N GLN A 58 -10.33 -6.13 8.77
CA GLN A 58 -9.54 -6.14 10.01
C GLN A 58 -9.15 -4.74 10.51
N PHE A 59 -9.13 -3.71 9.65
CA PHE A 59 -8.76 -2.37 10.06
C PHE A 59 -9.82 -1.77 10.99
N GLN A 60 -9.39 -1.42 12.20
CA GLN A 60 -10.21 -0.71 13.19
C GLN A 60 -9.72 0.73 13.27
N ALA A 61 -10.53 1.66 12.79
CA ALA A 61 -10.21 3.08 12.87
C ALA A 61 -10.36 3.58 14.30
N GLU A 62 -9.40 4.39 14.75
CA GLU A 62 -9.52 5.17 15.98
C GLU A 62 -9.96 6.60 15.62
N ASP A 63 -10.70 7.27 16.50
CA ASP A 63 -11.18 8.64 16.26
C ASP A 63 -10.02 9.64 16.06
N SER A 64 -8.85 9.35 16.63
CA SER A 64 -7.62 10.13 16.46
C SER A 64 -6.77 9.72 15.26
N ALA A 65 -7.15 8.67 14.54
CA ALA A 65 -6.37 8.17 13.41
C ALA A 65 -6.41 9.14 12.23
N ILE A 66 -5.27 9.31 11.57
CA ILE A 66 -5.14 10.13 10.36
C ILE A 66 -4.76 9.22 9.20
N ILE A 67 -5.59 9.21 8.16
CA ILE A 67 -5.34 8.46 6.93
C ILE A 67 -4.88 9.44 5.85
N LEU A 68 -3.70 9.16 5.28
CA LEU A 68 -3.18 9.90 4.13
C LEU A 68 -3.57 9.19 2.83
N ALA A 69 -4.58 9.71 2.14
CA ALA A 69 -4.99 9.20 0.83
C ALA A 69 -4.14 9.83 -0.29
N THR A 70 -3.52 8.98 -1.13
CA THR A 70 -2.71 9.42 -2.28
C THR A 70 -2.91 8.48 -3.46
N THR A 71 -2.71 8.98 -4.67
CA THR A 71 -2.66 8.13 -5.85
C THR A 71 -1.32 7.37 -5.89
N PRO A 72 -1.29 6.15 -6.43
CA PRO A 72 -0.05 5.40 -6.55
C PRO A 72 1.04 6.20 -7.28
N LYS A 73 2.27 6.11 -6.79
CA LYS A 73 3.49 6.72 -7.40
C LYS A 73 3.50 8.27 -7.43
N SER A 74 2.63 8.94 -6.71
CA SER A 74 2.60 10.42 -6.62
C SER A 74 3.67 11.03 -5.69
N ARG A 75 4.86 10.43 -5.59
CA ARG A 75 5.97 10.85 -4.70
C ARG A 75 5.56 11.04 -3.23
N THR A 76 5.00 9.97 -2.65
CA THR A 76 4.50 9.96 -1.27
C THR A 76 5.56 10.19 -0.19
N THR A 77 6.85 10.02 -0.49
CA THR A 77 7.93 10.21 0.49
C THR A 77 7.89 11.59 1.13
N TRP A 78 7.79 12.64 0.31
CA TRP A 78 7.72 14.01 0.81
C TRP A 78 6.48 14.25 1.68
N LEU A 79 5.32 13.76 1.22
CA LEU A 79 4.06 13.95 1.92
C LEU A 79 3.99 13.17 3.25
N LYS A 80 4.50 11.93 3.26
CA LYS A 80 4.66 11.13 4.49
C LYS A 80 5.60 11.81 5.48
N SER A 81 6.72 12.38 5.02
CA SER A 81 7.64 13.16 5.87
C SER A 81 6.97 14.38 6.48
N HIS A 82 6.26 15.16 5.66
CA HIS A 82 5.58 16.38 6.13
C HIS A 82 4.51 16.07 7.15
N LEU A 83 3.66 15.08 6.88
CA LEU A 83 2.63 14.64 7.81
C LEU A 83 3.25 14.18 9.13
N PHE A 84 4.29 13.34 9.08
CA PHE A 84 4.97 12.85 10.28
C PHE A 84 5.56 13.98 11.12
N ALA A 85 6.28 14.92 10.48
CA ALA A 85 6.90 16.06 11.17
C ALA A 85 5.84 16.94 11.84
N LEU A 86 4.74 17.25 11.14
CA LEU A 86 3.65 18.07 11.67
C LEU A 86 2.99 17.42 12.89
N MET A 87 2.67 16.13 12.80
CA MET A 87 1.98 15.40 13.87
C MET A 87 2.85 15.19 15.10
N ASN A 88 4.16 15.05 14.92
CA ASN A 88 5.08 14.75 16.01
C ASN A 88 5.95 15.94 16.46
N ARG A 89 5.72 17.16 15.96
CA ARG A 89 6.56 18.34 16.24
C ARG A 89 6.81 18.66 17.72
N VAL A 90 5.88 18.28 18.60
CA VAL A 90 6.01 18.48 20.06
C VAL A 90 6.93 17.42 20.67
N LYS A 91 6.86 16.20 20.16
CA LYS A 91 7.67 15.05 20.64
C LYS A 91 9.07 15.04 20.02
N TYR A 92 9.18 15.44 18.76
CA TYR A 92 10.43 15.53 18.00
C TYR A 92 10.52 16.95 17.40
N PRO A 93 11.15 17.91 18.10
CA PRO A 93 11.39 19.24 17.55
C PRO A 93 12.16 19.17 16.23
N ILE A 94 11.83 20.08 15.29
CA ILE A 94 12.33 20.04 13.90
C ILE A 94 13.86 20.08 13.83
N PHE A 95 14.50 20.81 14.73
CA PHE A 95 15.95 21.02 14.75
C PHE A 95 16.68 20.00 15.66
N GLU A 96 16.00 18.95 16.10
CA GLU A 96 16.63 17.92 16.92
C GLU A 96 17.58 17.05 16.07
N PRO A 97 18.85 16.86 16.49
CA PRO A 97 19.84 16.09 15.72
C PRO A 97 19.43 14.64 15.44
N ASN A 98 18.58 14.06 16.30
CA ASN A 98 18.14 12.66 16.23
C ASN A 98 16.69 12.54 15.73
N HIS A 99 16.18 13.54 15.00
CA HIS A 99 14.82 13.51 14.48
C HIS A 99 14.56 12.23 13.66
N PRO A 100 13.43 11.50 13.85
CA PRO A 100 13.20 10.20 13.21
C PRO A 100 13.32 10.21 11.67
N LEU A 101 12.98 11.32 11.02
CA LEU A 101 13.14 11.48 9.56
C LEU A 101 14.59 11.49 9.07
N LEU A 102 15.58 11.72 9.94
CA LEU A 102 17.01 11.69 9.59
C LEU A 102 17.57 10.26 9.63
N VAL A 103 16.93 9.36 10.36
CA VAL A 103 17.43 8.00 10.62
C VAL A 103 16.53 6.90 10.06
N LYS A 104 15.27 7.19 9.75
CA LYS A 104 14.29 6.23 9.23
C LYS A 104 13.65 6.72 7.93
N ASN A 105 13.42 5.78 7.02
CA ASN A 105 12.68 6.06 5.79
C ASN A 105 11.21 6.45 6.13
N PRO A 106 10.65 7.51 5.53
CA PRO A 106 9.27 7.94 5.79
C PRO A 106 8.20 6.87 5.53
N HIS A 107 8.47 5.90 4.66
CA HIS A 107 7.57 4.76 4.41
C HIS A 107 7.49 3.79 5.60
N VAL A 108 8.48 3.79 6.49
CA VAL A 108 8.47 3.04 7.76
C VAL A 108 7.74 3.83 8.84
N LEU A 109 7.88 5.16 8.84
CA LEU A 109 7.26 6.04 9.84
C LEU A 109 5.77 6.26 9.62
N VAL A 110 5.32 6.24 8.36
CA VAL A 110 3.90 6.31 7.98
C VAL A 110 3.61 5.06 7.14
N PRO A 111 3.16 3.95 7.75
CA PRO A 111 2.92 2.71 7.05
C PRO A 111 1.78 2.85 6.04
N SER A 112 1.79 1.99 5.02
CA SER A 112 0.61 1.79 4.17
C SER A 112 -0.21 0.65 4.74
N LEU A 113 -1.53 0.80 4.73
CA LEU A 113 -2.49 -0.23 5.13
C LEU A 113 -2.41 -1.46 4.24
#